data_AF-A0A4S8ZAI3-F1
#
_entry.id   AF-A0A4S8ZAI3-F1
#
_cell.length_a   1.000
_cell.length_b   1.000
_cell.length_c   1.000
_cell.angle_alpha   90.00
_cell.angle_beta   90.00
_cell.angle_gamma   90.00
#
_symmetry.space_group_name_H-M   'P 1'
#
loop_
_entity.id
_entity.type
_entity.pdbx_description
1 polymer ?
#
loop_
_entity_poly.entity_id
_entity_poly.type
_entity_poly.pdbx_seq_one_letter_code
_entity_poly.pdbx_strand_id
1 'polypeptide(L)'
;MSHRVLRNIGVAERYQIPWLEETYLGIPIIRLYIRCTECSSEICFKTDPNNTGYVCEKGTVRNYDPWRMMGREDVQESTDVMAAVENKMVDAKTEMAIADTLDEIRTRNARRAMAASRLPAFSANIKVDDQHQASLEDDHAASKAFNSSNERIHRLSNDTSDAGDNAVSSKSVTTFRRSKRQKKDHSAALGIKRKLV
;
A
#
# COMPACT_ATOMS: atom_id res chain seq x y z
N MET A 1 27.42 37.79 -79.27
CA MET A 1 27.99 37.96 -77.92
C MET A 1 26.97 37.47 -76.89
N SER A 2 27.02 36.18 -76.55
CA SER A 2 26.27 35.64 -75.40
C SER A 2 27.28 34.91 -74.53
N HIS A 3 27.83 35.64 -73.56
CA HIS A 3 28.78 35.08 -72.60
C HIS A 3 28.04 34.37 -71.46
N ARG A 4 28.29 33.07 -71.44
CA ARG A 4 28.02 32.06 -70.42
C ARG A 4 28.52 32.52 -69.05
N VAL A 5 27.64 32.55 -68.05
CA VAL A 5 28.05 32.59 -66.62
C VAL A 5 27.57 31.31 -65.96
N LEU A 6 28.39 30.26 -66.11
CA LEU A 6 28.33 29.10 -65.22
C LEU A 6 28.89 29.57 -63.87
N ARG A 7 28.01 29.73 -62.88
CA ARG A 7 28.44 29.93 -61.50
C ARG A 7 29.05 28.61 -61.03
N ASN A 8 30.38 28.61 -60.94
CA ASN A 8 31.14 27.60 -60.22
C ASN A 8 30.59 27.50 -58.80
N ILE A 9 29.85 26.43 -58.52
CA ILE A 9 29.58 25.96 -57.17
C ILE A 9 30.93 25.45 -56.67
N GLY A 10 31.63 26.33 -55.95
CA GLY A 10 32.93 26.07 -55.38
C GLY A 10 32.84 24.93 -54.37
N VAL A 11 33.45 23.81 -54.76
CA VAL A 11 34.34 22.96 -53.97
C VAL A 11 33.87 22.61 -52.57
N ALA A 12 33.47 21.34 -52.44
CA ALA A 12 33.50 20.57 -51.22
C ALA A 12 34.83 20.80 -50.46
N GLU A 13 34.79 21.61 -49.41
CA GLU A 13 35.78 21.57 -48.34
C GLU A 13 35.67 20.18 -47.72
N ARG A 14 36.54 19.29 -48.19
CA ARG A 14 36.90 18.06 -47.49
C ARG A 14 37.24 18.46 -46.07
N TYR A 15 36.35 18.17 -45.12
CA TYR A 15 36.65 18.25 -43.70
C TYR A 15 37.86 17.36 -43.45
N GLN A 16 39.02 17.99 -43.42
CA GLN A 16 40.27 17.35 -43.07
C GLN A 16 40.16 17.04 -41.58
N ILE A 17 39.67 15.84 -41.27
CA ILE A 17 39.62 15.34 -39.89
C ILE A 17 41.05 15.43 -39.38
N PRO A 18 41.34 16.20 -38.33
CA PRO A 18 42.66 16.25 -37.73
C PRO A 18 42.90 14.91 -37.04
N TRP A 19 43.41 13.94 -37.79
CA TRP A 19 43.92 12.68 -37.27
C TRP A 19 44.97 13.02 -36.22
N LEU A 20 44.81 12.51 -35.01
CA LEU A 20 45.93 12.51 -34.07
C LEU A 20 47.01 11.54 -34.55
N GLU A 21 48.25 11.82 -34.17
CA GLU A 21 49.36 10.87 -34.30
C GLU A 21 49.20 9.65 -33.37
N GLU A 22 48.27 9.71 -32.41
CA GLU A 22 47.94 8.63 -31.48
C GLU A 22 47.06 7.57 -32.16
N THR A 23 47.54 6.33 -32.20
CA THR A 23 46.80 5.17 -32.68
C THR A 23 46.68 4.12 -31.58
N TYR A 24 45.55 3.44 -31.49
CA TYR A 24 45.35 2.30 -30.59
C TYR A 24 45.20 1.03 -31.41
N LEU A 25 46.16 0.10 -31.29
CA LEU A 25 46.19 -1.15 -32.06
C LEU A 25 46.04 -0.94 -33.58
N GLY A 26 46.58 0.16 -34.12
CA GLY A 26 46.49 0.51 -35.54
C GLY A 26 45.19 1.23 -35.95
N ILE A 27 44.24 1.43 -35.03
CA ILE A 27 43.04 2.23 -35.25
C ILE A 27 43.37 3.69 -34.86
N PRO A 28 43.15 4.66 -35.75
CA PRO A 28 43.42 6.05 -35.45
C PRO A 28 42.44 6.59 -34.40
N ILE A 29 42.96 7.30 -33.40
CA ILE A 29 42.14 8.01 -32.43
C ILE A 29 41.73 9.36 -33.04
N ILE A 30 40.43 9.62 -33.10
CA ILE A 30 39.87 10.83 -33.69
C ILE A 30 39.47 11.78 -32.56
N ARG A 31 39.85 13.06 -32.70
CA ARG A 31 39.31 14.15 -31.89
C ARG A 31 38.18 14.85 -32.62
N LEU A 32 37.03 14.92 -31.98
CA LEU A 32 35.86 15.67 -32.44
C LEU A 32 35.82 17.01 -31.70
N TYR A 33 35.68 18.08 -32.47
CA TYR A 33 35.49 19.44 -31.97
C TYR A 33 34.05 19.86 -32.22
N ILE A 34 33.32 20.13 -31.15
CA ILE A 34 31.94 20.60 -31.21
C ILE A 34 31.88 21.93 -30.47
N ARG A 35 31.20 22.93 -31.03
CA ARG A 35 30.96 24.20 -30.33
C ARG A 35 29.68 24.13 -29.52
N CYS A 36 29.74 24.60 -28.28
CA CYS A 36 28.55 24.76 -27.45
C CYS A 36 27.64 25.84 -28.03
N THR A 37 26.33 25.59 -28.08
CA THR A 37 25.35 26.54 -28.61
C THR A 37 25.16 27.77 -27.71
N GLU A 38 25.49 27.67 -26.42
CA GLU A 38 25.25 28.72 -25.44
C GLU A 38 26.47 29.61 -25.22
N CYS A 39 27.62 29.03 -24.88
CA CYS A 39 28.84 29.77 -24.58
C CYS A 39 29.84 29.83 -25.74
N SER A 40 29.54 29.23 -26.90
CA SER A 40 30.43 29.14 -28.07
C SER A 40 31.81 28.52 -27.78
N SER A 41 32.00 27.94 -26.60
CA SER A 41 33.24 27.28 -26.23
C SER A 41 33.40 25.95 -26.97
N GLU A 42 34.66 25.58 -27.22
CA GLU A 42 34.98 24.32 -27.88
C GLU A 42 34.97 23.16 -26.89
N ILE A 43 34.20 22.13 -27.22
CA ILE A 43 34.10 20.87 -26.51
C ILE A 43 34.86 19.82 -27.33
N CYS A 44 35.80 19.12 -26.67
CA CYS A 44 36.69 18.16 -27.33
C CYS A 44 36.42 16.75 -26.82
N PHE A 45 36.08 15.84 -27.75
CA PHE A 45 35.93 14.41 -27.47
C PHE A 45 37.02 13.62 -28.18
N LYS A 46 37.63 12.67 -27.48
CA LYS A 46 38.48 11.62 -28.06
C LYS A 46 37.69 10.33 -28.22
N THR A 47 37.90 9.59 -29.30
CA THR A 47 37.43 8.20 -29.42
C THR A 47 38.31 7.27 -28.59
N ASP A 48 37.73 6.36 -27.81
CA ASP A 48 38.46 5.30 -27.09
C ASP A 48 38.07 3.93 -27.65
N PRO A 49 38.88 3.33 -28.54
CA PRO A 49 38.56 2.04 -29.14
C PRO A 49 38.49 0.89 -28.12
N ASN A 50 39.16 1.04 -26.97
CA ASN A 50 39.16 0.03 -25.90
C ASN A 50 37.80 -0.09 -25.17
N ASN A 51 37.06 1.01 -25.02
CA ASN A 51 35.81 1.06 -24.23
C ASN A 51 34.58 1.39 -25.10
N THR A 52 34.68 1.16 -26.43
CA THR A 52 33.62 1.42 -27.42
C THR A 52 32.88 2.74 -27.21
N GLY A 53 33.64 3.78 -26.86
CA GLY A 53 33.10 5.05 -26.39
C GLY A 53 33.97 6.23 -26.74
N TYR A 54 33.66 7.36 -26.13
CA TYR A 54 34.47 8.57 -26.21
C TYR A 54 35.00 8.90 -24.82
N VAL A 55 35.97 9.81 -24.70
CA VAL A 55 36.39 10.50 -23.47
C VAL A 55 36.37 12.02 -23.70
N CYS A 56 35.88 12.76 -22.70
CA CYS A 56 35.82 14.22 -22.75
C CYS A 56 37.18 14.76 -22.27
N GLU A 57 37.90 15.51 -23.11
CA GLU A 57 39.15 16.17 -22.70
C GLU A 57 38.89 17.58 -22.18
N LYS A 58 38.04 18.34 -22.87
CA LYS A 58 37.82 19.79 -22.61
C LYS A 58 36.36 20.16 -22.71
N GLY A 59 35.94 21.10 -21.85
CA GLY A 59 34.71 21.89 -22.04
C GLY A 59 33.40 21.20 -21.64
N THR A 60 33.43 20.00 -21.07
CA THR A 60 32.20 19.32 -20.62
C THR A 60 32.47 18.23 -19.59
N VAL A 61 31.45 17.91 -18.80
CA VAL A 61 31.38 16.75 -17.91
C VAL A 61 30.26 15.86 -18.42
N ARG A 62 30.46 14.54 -18.35
CA ARG A 62 29.42 13.58 -18.74
C ARG A 62 28.25 13.61 -17.77
N ASN A 63 27.05 13.37 -18.30
CA ASN A 63 25.92 13.02 -17.47
C ASN A 63 26.24 11.76 -16.64
N TYR A 64 25.77 11.74 -15.40
CA TYR A 64 25.91 10.57 -14.55
C TYR A 64 24.91 9.50 -14.98
N ASP A 65 25.43 8.35 -15.42
CA ASP A 65 24.64 7.18 -15.82
C ASP A 65 24.86 6.07 -14.76
N PRO A 66 23.87 5.79 -13.87
CA PRO A 66 24.04 4.82 -12.79
C PRO A 66 24.54 3.45 -13.26
N TRP A 67 24.00 2.93 -14.37
CA TRP A 67 24.38 1.63 -14.94
C TRP A 67 25.82 1.57 -15.49
N ARG A 68 26.47 2.71 -15.77
CA ARG A 68 27.90 2.75 -16.16
C ARG A 68 28.84 2.69 -14.95
N MET A 69 28.34 3.03 -13.77
CA MET A 69 29.11 2.98 -12.52
C MET A 69 29.03 1.62 -11.84
N MET A 70 27.88 0.95 -11.91
CA MET A 70 27.66 -0.40 -11.35
C MET A 70 28.77 -1.38 -11.77
N GLY A 71 29.04 -1.46 -13.07
CA GLY A 71 30.06 -2.38 -13.60
C GLY A 71 31.51 -2.05 -13.21
N ARG A 72 31.77 -0.90 -12.56
CA ARG A 72 33.08 -0.54 -12.02
C ARG A 72 33.21 -0.92 -10.53
N GLU A 73 32.11 -0.89 -9.78
CA GLU A 73 32.07 -1.32 -8.36
C GLU A 73 32.08 -2.85 -8.25
N ASP A 74 31.39 -3.56 -9.15
CA ASP A 74 31.32 -5.03 -9.16
C ASP A 74 32.72 -5.71 -9.24
N VAL A 75 33.70 -5.04 -9.86
CA VAL A 75 35.07 -5.55 -10.00
C VAL A 75 35.84 -5.47 -8.68
N GLN A 76 35.55 -4.49 -7.82
CA GLN A 76 36.19 -4.38 -6.49
C GLN A 76 35.62 -5.40 -5.50
N GLU A 77 34.31 -5.68 -5.59
CA GLU A 77 33.66 -6.69 -4.75
C GLU A 77 34.10 -8.13 -5.11
N SER A 78 34.61 -8.35 -6.32
CA SER A 78 35.15 -9.65 -6.74
C SER A 78 36.42 -10.11 -6.00
N THR A 79 37.05 -9.23 -5.21
CA THR A 79 38.24 -9.58 -4.43
C THR A 79 37.92 -10.35 -3.14
N ASP A 80 36.64 -10.40 -2.73
CA ASP A 80 36.21 -11.19 -1.58
C ASP A 80 34.94 -12.01 -1.89
N VAL A 81 35.11 -13.00 -2.77
CA VAL A 81 34.06 -13.95 -3.14
C VAL A 81 33.52 -14.69 -1.91
N MET A 82 34.35 -14.92 -0.87
CA MET A 82 33.90 -15.58 0.35
C MET A 82 33.02 -14.66 1.21
N ALA A 83 33.41 -13.41 1.44
CA ALA A 83 32.54 -12.47 2.15
C ALA A 83 31.23 -12.18 1.40
N ALA A 84 31.27 -12.11 0.06
CA ALA A 84 30.05 -11.97 -0.74
C ALA A 84 29.10 -13.17 -0.57
N VAL A 85 29.63 -14.38 -0.40
CA VAL A 85 28.82 -15.58 -0.13
C VAL A 85 28.29 -15.57 1.31
N GLU A 86 29.09 -15.18 2.29
CA GLU A 86 28.66 -15.05 3.69
C GLU A 86 27.55 -14.00 3.84
N ASN A 87 27.66 -12.85 3.18
CA ASN A 87 26.63 -11.81 3.16
C ASN A 87 25.33 -12.34 2.55
N LYS A 88 25.40 -13.05 1.41
CA LYS A 88 24.22 -13.68 0.80
C LYS A 88 23.58 -14.74 1.71
N MET A 89 24.36 -15.47 2.50
CA MET A 89 23.83 -16.41 3.49
C MET A 89 23.14 -15.70 4.66
N VAL A 90 23.69 -14.58 5.13
CA VAL A 90 23.07 -13.74 6.15
C VAL A 90 21.75 -13.15 5.63
N ASP A 91 21.75 -12.61 4.42
CA ASP A 91 20.56 -12.06 3.78
C ASP A 91 19.47 -13.13 3.60
N ALA A 92 19.83 -14.30 3.07
CA ALA A 92 18.90 -15.42 2.93
C ALA A 92 18.29 -15.85 4.27
N LYS A 93 19.09 -15.81 5.34
CA LYS A 93 18.62 -16.12 6.70
C LYS A 93 17.65 -15.05 7.23
N THR A 94 17.93 -13.78 6.98
CA THR A 94 17.02 -12.69 7.37
C THR A 94 15.72 -12.73 6.59
N GLU A 95 15.76 -12.99 5.28
CA GLU A 95 14.58 -13.10 4.45
C GLU A 95 13.69 -14.29 4.84
N MET A 96 14.30 -15.43 5.19
CA MET A 96 13.57 -16.58 5.73
C MET A 96 12.88 -16.24 7.05
N ALA A 97 13.59 -15.60 7.99
CA ALA A 97 13.00 -15.21 9.26
C ALA A 97 11.85 -14.21 9.08
N ILE A 98 11.98 -13.27 8.14
CA ILE A 98 10.91 -12.33 7.79
C ILE A 98 9.70 -13.09 7.22
N ALA A 99 9.91 -14.03 6.30
CA ALA A 99 8.83 -14.84 5.73
C ALA A 99 8.07 -15.65 6.81
N ASP A 100 8.80 -16.31 7.71
CA ASP A 100 8.21 -17.07 8.82
C ASP A 100 7.38 -16.14 9.74
N THR A 101 7.90 -14.96 10.08
CA THR A 101 7.17 -13.99 10.91
C THR A 101 5.90 -13.47 10.23
N LEU A 102 5.93 -13.28 8.91
CA LEU A 102 4.75 -12.85 8.15
C LEU A 102 3.68 -13.96 8.12
N ASP A 103 4.08 -15.21 8.00
CA ASP A 103 3.15 -16.35 8.02
C ASP A 103 2.55 -16.58 9.40
N GLU A 104 3.31 -16.37 10.48
CA GLU A 104 2.76 -16.33 11.84
C GLU A 104 1.71 -15.23 12.01
N ILE A 105 1.96 -14.03 11.48
CA ILE A 105 1.00 -12.92 11.55
C ILE A 105 -0.26 -13.25 10.74
N ARG A 106 -0.11 -13.79 9.53
CA ARG A 106 -1.24 -14.19 8.68
C ARG A 106 -2.09 -15.27 9.34
N THR A 107 -1.48 -16.32 9.88
CA THR A 107 -2.21 -17.40 10.56
C THR A 107 -2.89 -16.91 11.84
N ARG A 108 -2.22 -16.07 12.63
CA ARG A 108 -2.80 -15.43 13.82
C ARG A 108 -4.00 -14.55 13.46
N ASN A 109 -3.90 -13.77 12.39
CA ASN A 109 -4.98 -12.92 11.90
C ASN A 109 -6.15 -13.74 11.34
N ALA A 110 -5.89 -14.81 10.60
CA ALA A 110 -6.92 -15.72 10.12
C ALA A 110 -7.68 -16.39 11.28
N ARG A 111 -6.97 -16.86 12.32
CA ARG A 111 -7.60 -17.42 13.54
C ARG A 111 -8.47 -16.38 14.25
N ARG A 112 -7.97 -15.15 14.39
CA ARG A 112 -8.74 -14.04 14.97
C ARG A 112 -10.00 -13.72 14.17
N ALA A 113 -9.92 -13.71 12.84
CA ALA A 113 -11.07 -13.49 11.97
C ALA A 113 -12.11 -14.61 12.10
N MET A 114 -11.68 -15.88 12.13
CA MET A 114 -12.56 -17.03 12.34
C MET A 114 -13.23 -17.01 13.73
N ALA A 115 -12.48 -16.68 14.79
CA ALA A 115 -13.03 -16.51 16.12
C ALA A 115 -14.05 -15.34 16.17
N ALA A 116 -13.70 -14.19 15.58
CA ALA A 116 -14.61 -13.04 15.48
C ALA A 116 -15.90 -13.35 14.71
N SER A 117 -15.82 -14.17 13.65
CA SER A 117 -16.99 -14.63 12.90
C SER A 117 -17.86 -15.62 13.68
N ARG A 118 -17.28 -16.47 14.53
CA ARG A 118 -18.00 -17.47 15.33
C ARG A 118 -18.61 -16.91 16.62
N LEU A 119 -18.04 -15.85 17.20
CA LEU A 119 -18.56 -15.20 18.40
C LEU A 119 -20.04 -14.76 18.31
N PRO A 120 -20.54 -14.11 17.23
CA PRO A 120 -21.95 -13.76 17.13
C PRO A 120 -22.85 -14.99 16.95
N ALA A 121 -22.42 -16.02 16.23
CA ALA A 121 -23.18 -17.27 16.10
C ALA A 121 -23.29 -18.02 17.43
N PHE A 122 -22.20 -18.07 18.20
CA PHE A 122 -22.20 -18.65 19.54
C PHE A 122 -23.07 -17.84 20.52
N SER A 123 -22.98 -16.51 20.48
CA SER A 123 -23.84 -15.64 21.30
C SER A 123 -25.32 -15.72 20.89
N ALA A 124 -25.62 -15.94 19.62
CA ALA A 124 -26.99 -16.14 19.15
C ALA A 124 -27.54 -17.49 19.63
N ASN A 125 -26.76 -18.57 19.53
CA ASN A 125 -27.21 -19.90 19.98
C ASN A 125 -27.51 -19.92 21.48
N ILE A 126 -26.66 -19.34 22.32
CA ILE A 126 -26.91 -19.25 23.77
C ILE A 126 -28.22 -18.50 24.05
N LYS A 127 -28.48 -17.39 23.34
CA LYS A 127 -29.73 -16.63 23.51
C LYS A 127 -30.96 -17.41 23.07
N VAL A 128 -30.85 -18.22 22.01
CA VAL A 128 -31.95 -19.06 21.53
C VAL A 128 -32.25 -20.19 22.52
N ASP A 129 -31.21 -20.83 23.08
CA ASP A 129 -31.36 -21.87 24.10
C ASP A 129 -31.98 -21.31 25.40
N ASP A 130 -31.52 -20.14 25.86
CA ASP A 130 -32.10 -19.45 27.03
C ASP A 130 -33.57 -19.04 26.78
N GLN A 131 -33.89 -18.54 25.58
CA GLN A 131 -35.27 -18.19 25.20
C GLN A 131 -36.19 -19.41 25.15
N HIS A 132 -35.69 -20.54 24.64
CA HIS A 132 -36.46 -21.78 24.57
C HIS A 132 -36.77 -22.31 25.98
N GLN A 133 -35.79 -22.30 26.90
CA GLN A 133 -36.01 -22.69 28.30
C GLN A 133 -37.06 -21.79 28.99
N ALA A 134 -36.95 -20.47 28.83
CA ALA A 134 -37.92 -19.54 29.40
C ALA A 134 -39.35 -19.78 28.86
N SER A 135 -39.50 -20.02 27.55
CA SER A 135 -40.82 -20.32 26.96
C SER A 135 -41.45 -21.61 27.49
N LEU A 136 -40.65 -22.65 27.71
CA LEU A 136 -41.14 -23.92 28.25
C LEU A 136 -41.60 -23.78 29.71
N GLU A 137 -40.90 -22.96 30.49
CA GLU A 137 -41.29 -22.66 31.87
C GLU A 137 -42.61 -21.88 31.93
N ASP A 138 -42.79 -20.89 31.06
CA ASP A 138 -44.02 -20.11 30.92
C ASP A 138 -45.22 -20.98 30.47
N ASP A 139 -45.02 -21.84 29.46
CA ASP A 139 -46.05 -22.76 28.95
C ASP A 139 -46.49 -23.77 30.03
N HIS A 140 -45.55 -24.27 30.82
CA HIS A 140 -45.83 -25.18 31.92
C HIS A 140 -46.51 -24.46 33.10
N ALA A 141 -46.13 -23.22 33.40
CA ALA A 141 -46.78 -22.39 34.40
C ALA A 141 -48.23 -22.05 34.00
N ALA A 142 -48.45 -21.67 32.74
CA ALA A 142 -49.79 -21.43 32.19
C ALA A 142 -50.66 -22.69 32.23
N SER A 143 -50.12 -23.83 31.82
CA SER A 143 -50.82 -25.12 31.88
C SER A 143 -51.24 -25.50 33.31
N LYS A 144 -50.38 -25.27 34.30
CA LYS A 144 -50.72 -25.48 35.72
C LYS A 144 -51.79 -24.50 36.20
N ALA A 145 -51.70 -23.23 35.84
CA ALA A 145 -52.69 -22.21 36.19
C ALA A 145 -54.07 -22.56 35.62
N PHE A 146 -54.14 -22.96 34.34
CA PHE A 146 -55.37 -23.40 33.68
C PHE A 146 -55.94 -24.69 34.30
N ASN A 147 -55.10 -25.69 34.60
CA ASN A 147 -55.56 -26.92 35.25
C ASN A 147 -56.06 -26.68 36.68
N SER A 148 -55.46 -25.74 37.41
CA SER A 148 -55.90 -25.39 38.78
C SER A 148 -57.19 -24.57 38.82
N SER A 149 -57.57 -23.92 37.72
CA SER A 149 -58.76 -23.06 37.63
C SER A 149 -59.96 -23.72 36.94
N ASN A 150 -59.82 -24.98 36.51
CA ASN A 150 -60.89 -25.75 35.86
C ASN A 150 -62.04 -26.16 36.81
N GLU A 151 -62.00 -25.76 38.09
CA GLU A 151 -63.04 -26.05 39.08
C GLU A 151 -64.05 -24.89 39.26
N ARG A 152 -63.86 -23.72 38.61
CA ARG A 152 -64.75 -22.56 38.86
C ARG A 152 -64.89 -21.60 37.67
N ILE A 153 -65.48 -22.06 36.56
CA ILE A 153 -65.94 -21.15 35.49
C ILE A 153 -67.47 -21.25 35.36
N HIS A 154 -68.19 -20.35 36.04
CA HIS A 154 -69.61 -20.11 35.82
C HIS A 154 -69.76 -19.12 34.67
N ARG A 155 -70.44 -19.50 33.57
CA ARG A 155 -70.80 -18.57 32.50
C ARG A 155 -71.81 -17.57 33.05
N LEU A 156 -71.43 -16.30 33.21
CA LEU A 156 -72.42 -15.26 33.52
C LEU A 156 -73.32 -15.04 32.31
N SER A 157 -74.63 -15.04 32.57
CA SER A 157 -75.68 -14.69 31.61
C SER A 157 -75.52 -13.23 31.15
N ASN A 158 -75.63 -13.03 29.84
CA ASN A 158 -75.54 -11.73 29.19
C ASN A 158 -76.91 -11.03 29.23
N ASP A 159 -77.11 -10.08 30.13
CA ASP A 159 -78.23 -9.13 30.10
C ASP A 159 -77.76 -7.71 30.50
N THR A 160 -77.68 -6.87 29.47
CA THR A 160 -77.88 -5.41 29.36
C THR A 160 -77.74 -4.49 30.59
N SER A 161 -76.85 -3.48 30.53
CA SER A 161 -77.16 -2.03 30.37
C SER A 161 -76.13 -1.09 31.03
N ASP A 162 -75.74 -0.11 30.21
CA ASP A 162 -75.35 1.28 30.50
C ASP A 162 -74.08 1.67 31.29
N ALA A 163 -73.54 2.81 30.86
CA ALA A 163 -72.26 3.42 31.16
C ALA A 163 -72.11 3.99 32.59
N GLY A 164 -70.86 4.11 33.06
CA GLY A 164 -70.51 4.88 34.25
C GLY A 164 -69.06 4.74 34.69
N ASP A 165 -68.36 5.87 34.76
CA ASP A 165 -66.92 6.10 34.96
C ASP A 165 -66.30 5.70 36.32
N ASN A 166 -64.95 5.74 36.32
CA ASN A 166 -63.98 5.98 37.42
C ASN A 166 -63.51 4.76 38.25
N ALA A 167 -62.24 4.60 38.65
CA ALA A 167 -60.98 5.30 38.38
C ALA A 167 -59.80 4.49 39.02
N VAL A 168 -58.58 4.82 38.58
CA VAL A 168 -57.26 4.64 39.24
C VAL A 168 -56.64 3.23 39.28
N SER A 169 -55.60 3.03 38.47
CA SER A 169 -54.31 2.51 38.98
C SER A 169 -53.16 3.03 38.12
N SER A 170 -52.32 3.82 38.76
CA SER A 170 -51.10 4.45 38.27
C SER A 170 -50.16 3.46 37.59
N LYS A 171 -49.79 3.75 36.33
CA LYS A 171 -48.55 3.26 35.75
C LYS A 171 -47.68 4.46 35.40
N SER A 172 -46.60 4.61 36.15
CA SER A 172 -45.57 5.62 35.98
C SER A 172 -45.00 5.57 34.56
N VAL A 173 -45.19 6.65 33.82
CA VAL A 173 -44.50 6.90 32.54
C VAL A 173 -43.03 7.16 32.86
N THR A 174 -42.15 6.20 32.59
CA THR A 174 -40.70 6.43 32.65
C THR A 174 -40.29 7.33 31.48
N THR A 175 -40.03 8.60 31.75
CA THR A 175 -39.47 9.53 30.78
C THR A 175 -38.03 9.12 30.43
N PHE A 176 -37.82 8.54 29.26
CA PHE A 176 -36.48 8.22 28.77
C PHE A 176 -35.75 9.51 28.38
N ARG A 177 -34.80 9.96 29.21
CA ARG A 177 -33.88 11.03 28.81
C ARG A 177 -32.80 10.47 27.89
N ARG A 178 -32.81 10.89 26.62
CA ARG A 178 -31.74 10.59 25.67
C ARG A 178 -30.47 11.34 26.07
N SER A 179 -29.46 10.63 26.58
CA SER A 179 -28.14 11.21 26.79
C SER A 179 -27.44 11.40 25.45
N LYS A 180 -26.89 12.61 25.21
CA LYS A 180 -26.03 12.85 24.04
C LYS A 180 -24.70 12.12 24.28
N ARG A 181 -24.46 11.08 23.49
CA ARG A 181 -23.17 10.36 23.46
C ARG A 181 -22.11 11.32 22.92
N GLN A 182 -21.07 11.62 23.71
CA GLN A 182 -19.94 12.42 23.25
C GLN A 182 -19.18 11.67 22.16
N LYS A 183 -18.85 12.37 21.06
CA LYS A 183 -17.97 11.85 20.01
C LYS A 183 -16.56 11.75 20.57
N LYS A 184 -15.91 10.60 20.39
CA LYS A 184 -14.54 10.38 20.80
C LYS A 184 -13.63 10.92 19.71
N ASP A 185 -12.80 11.91 20.03
CA ASP A 185 -11.89 12.51 19.07
C ASP A 185 -10.75 11.54 18.76
N HIS A 186 -10.78 10.98 17.55
CA HIS A 186 -9.78 10.02 17.06
C HIS A 186 -8.45 10.68 16.66
N SER A 187 -8.31 12.00 16.80
CA SER A 187 -7.09 12.74 16.47
C SER A 187 -5.89 12.36 17.35
N ALA A 188 -6.14 11.95 18.60
CA ALA A 188 -5.09 11.50 19.53
C ALA A 188 -4.76 10.01 19.40
N ALA A 189 -5.64 9.20 18.78
CA ALA A 189 -5.47 7.75 18.69
C ALA A 189 -4.51 7.31 17.55
N LEU A 190 -4.21 8.20 16.62
CA LEU A 190 -3.39 7.88 15.44
C LEU A 190 -1.93 8.33 15.53
N GLY A 191 -1.46 8.88 16.66
CA GLY A 191 -0.02 9.12 16.89
C GLY A 191 0.66 10.08 15.90
N ILE A 192 -0.07 10.79 15.05
CA ILE A 192 0.51 11.75 14.10
C ILE A 192 0.51 13.13 14.76
N LYS A 193 1.67 13.53 15.28
CA LYS A 193 1.92 14.92 15.72
C LYS A 193 1.94 15.81 14.48
N ARG A 194 0.90 16.61 14.26
CA ARG A 194 0.96 17.69 13.26
C ARG A 194 1.97 18.72 13.77
N LYS A 195 3.08 18.89 13.05
CA LYS A 195 3.97 20.04 13.25
C LYS A 195 3.23 21.26 12.72
N LEU A 196 2.98 22.23 13.60
CA LEU A 196 2.54 23.56 13.23
C LEU A 196 3.66 24.22 12.41
N VAL A 197 3.30 24.68 11.22
CA VAL A 197 4.00 25.75 10.48
C VAL A 197 3.25 27.03 10.79
#